data_AF-A0A953TCU6-F1
#
_entry.id   AF-A0A953TCU6-F1
#
_cell.length_a   1.000
_cell.length_b   1.000
_cell.length_c   1.000
_cell.angle_alpha   90.00
_cell.angle_beta   90.00
_cell.angle_gamma   90.00
#
_symmetry.space_group_name_H-M   'P 1'
#
loop_
_entity.id
_entity.type
_entity.pdbx_description
1 polymer ?
#
loop_
_entity_poly.entity_id
_entity_poly.type
_entity_poly.pdbx_seq_one_letter_code
_entity_poly.pdbx_strand_id
1 'polypeptide(L)' 'LILNGRYNSRRTTILTSNFTLAAPEIETGKTFRQEVLPDRVGARIASRIQEMCVTVSMEGQDLRQKRRAVNQ' A
#
# COMPACT_ATOMS: atom_id res chain seq x y z
N LEU A 1 10.45 4.55 13.76
CA LEU A 1 9.94 5.05 15.06
C LEU A 1 8.50 5.59 14.99
N ILE A 2 8.17 6.40 13.97
CA ILE A 2 6.87 7.11 13.86
C ILE A 2 5.65 6.18 13.87
N LEU A 3 5.68 5.10 13.07
CA LEU A 3 4.52 4.19 12.95
C LEU A 3 4.25 3.42 14.25
N ASN A 4 5.31 2.93 14.92
CA ASN A 4 5.17 2.27 16.23
C ASN A 4 4.62 3.22 17.30
N GLY A 5 5.07 4.47 17.32
CA GLY A 5 4.56 5.47 18.27
C GLY A 5 3.08 5.77 18.06
N ARG A 6 2.63 5.88 16.81
CA ARG A 6 1.22 6.09 16.46
C ARG A 6 0.34 4.88 16.79
N TYR A 7 0.82 3.67 16.50
CA TYR A 7 0.16 2.42 16.87
C TYR A 7 -0.01 2.32 18.39
N ASN A 8 1.07 2.48 19.16
CA ASN A 8 1.03 2.39 20.63
C ASN A 8 0.12 3.45 21.26
N SER A 9 0.07 4.65 20.66
CA SER A 9 -0.76 5.76 21.13
C SER A 9 -2.18 5.76 20.54
N ARG A 10 -2.56 4.74 19.77
CA ARG A 10 -3.85 4.62 19.06
C ARG A 10 -4.24 5.89 18.29
N ARG A 11 -3.27 6.54 17.63
CA ARG A 11 -3.51 7.77 16.88
C ARG A 11 -4.07 7.45 15.50
N THR A 12 -5.25 8.00 15.19
CA THR A 12 -5.86 7.93 13.86
C THR A 12 -4.85 8.29 12.77
N THR A 13 -4.70 7.40 11.80
CA THR A 13 -3.69 7.50 10.75
C THR A 13 -4.28 7.07 9.42
N ILE A 14 -4.09 7.89 8.39
CA ILE A 14 -4.44 7.56 7.01
C ILE A 14 -3.14 7.28 6.25
N LEU A 15 -3.12 6.21 5.47
CA LEU A 15 -1.99 5.80 4.65
C LEU A 15 -2.48 5.54 3.23
N THR A 16 -1.63 5.86 2.25
CA THR A 16 -1.83 5.50 0.85
C THR A 16 -0.61 4.71 0.39
N SER A 17 -0.82 3.62 -0.34
CA SER A 17 0.26 2.84 -0.93
C SER A 17 -0.12 2.40 -2.34
N ASN A 18 0.88 2.28 -3.19
CA ASN A 18 0.79 1.63 -4.50
C ASN A 18 1.07 0.12 -4.44
N PHE A 19 1.29 -0.43 -3.24
CA PHE A 19 1.51 -1.85 -3.00
C PHE A 19 0.34 -2.43 -2.19
N THR A 20 -0.03 -3.67 -2.49
CA THR A 20 -1.09 -4.37 -1.76
C THR A 20 -0.62 -4.83 -0.38
N LEU A 21 -1.53 -4.89 0.58
CA LEU A 21 -1.25 -5.46 1.90
C LEU A 21 -1.31 -7.00 1.89
N ALA A 22 -2.18 -7.56 1.05
CA ALA A 22 -2.37 -9.00 0.88
C ALA A 22 -1.26 -9.60 0.02
N ALA A 23 -0.91 -10.85 0.32
CA ALA A 23 -0.07 -11.66 -0.55
C ALA A 23 -0.78 -11.83 -1.91
N PRO A 24 -0.05 -11.83 -3.03
CA PRO A 24 -0.68 -12.06 -4.32
C PRO A 24 -1.25 -13.48 -4.33
N GLU A 25 -2.50 -13.63 -4.78
CA GLU A 25 -2.99 -14.96 -5.17
C GLU A 25 -2.05 -15.47 -6.24
N ILE A 26 -1.40 -16.60 -5.97
CA ILE A 26 -0.44 -17.20 -6.90
C ILE A 26 -1.26 -17.78 -8.05
N GLU A 27 -1.55 -16.97 -9.07
CA GLU A 27 -2.03 -17.49 -10.33
C GLU A 27 -0.90 -18.29 -10.98
N THR A 28 -1.07 -19.61 -10.95
CA THR A 28 -0.17 -20.62 -11.50
C THR A 28 0.22 -20.28 -12.94
N GLY A 29 1.44 -19.79 -13.16
CA GLY A 29 2.08 -19.85 -14.47
C GLY A 29 2.80 -18.62 -15.01
N LYS A 30 2.83 -17.46 -14.34
CA LYS A 30 3.64 -16.31 -14.80
C LYS A 30 4.50 -15.72 -13.70
N THR A 31 5.81 -15.80 -13.93
CA THR A 31 6.95 -15.46 -13.05
C THR A 31 7.12 -13.96 -12.77
N PHE A 32 6.03 -13.19 -12.64
CA PHE A 32 6.09 -11.81 -12.16
C PHE A 32 5.52 -11.79 -10.75
N ARG A 33 6.38 -12.11 -9.77
CA ARG A 33 6.05 -11.93 -8.36
C ARG A 33 5.83 -10.44 -8.12
N GLN A 34 4.57 -10.03 -8.06
CA GLN A 34 4.23 -8.66 -7.72
C GLN A 34 4.67 -8.41 -6.27
N GLU A 35 5.57 -7.45 -6.07
CA GLU A 35 6.02 -7.10 -4.73
C GLU A 35 4.86 -6.53 -3.92
N VAL A 36 4.79 -6.93 -2.64
CA VAL A 36 3.74 -6.49 -1.72
C VAL A 36 4.29 -5.57 -0.65
N LEU A 37 3.40 -4.83 0.05
CA LEU A 37 3.82 -3.89 1.09
C LEU A 37 4.68 -4.55 2.18
N PRO A 38 4.36 -5.76 2.71
CA PRO A 38 5.21 -6.47 3.68
C PRO A 38 6.65 -6.69 3.22
N ASP A 39 6.90 -6.91 1.93
CA ASP A 39 8.25 -7.10 1.39
C ASP A 39 9.06 -5.79 1.46
N ARG A 40 8.37 -4.64 1.37
CA ARG A 40 8.98 -3.29 1.40
C ARG A 40 9.19 -2.74 2.81
N VAL A 41 8.22 -2.93 3.71
CA VAL A 41 8.24 -2.33 5.06
C VAL A 41 8.60 -3.32 6.18
N GLY A 42 8.67 -4.60 5.84
CA GLY A 42 8.85 -5.71 6.77
C GLY A 42 7.53 -6.13 7.44
N ALA A 43 7.42 -7.43 7.71
CA ALA A 43 6.23 -8.07 8.28
C ALA A 43 5.74 -7.38 9.58
N ARG A 44 6.66 -6.90 10.42
CA ARG A 44 6.35 -6.26 11.70
C ARG A 44 5.62 -4.92 11.56
N ILE A 45 5.90 -4.16 10.50
CA ILE A 45 5.22 -2.89 10.21
C ILE A 45 3.91 -3.16 9.50
N ALA A 46 3.89 -4.09 8.55
CA ALA A 46 2.68 -4.48 7.84
C ALA A 46 1.59 -4.99 8.79
N SER A 47 1.94 -5.85 9.76
CA SER A 47 1.00 -6.34 10.78
C SER A 47 0.37 -5.20 11.60
N ARG A 48 1.15 -4.17 11.98
CA ARG A 48 0.60 -3.00 12.70
C ARG A 48 -0.35 -2.18 11.84
N ILE A 49 -0.05 -2.04 10.56
CA ILE A 49 -0.93 -1.35 9.61
C ILE A 49 -2.23 -2.13 9.46
N GLN A 50 -2.15 -3.45 9.31
CA GLN A 50 -3.32 -4.32 9.17
C GLN A 50 -4.23 -4.31 10.41
N GLU A 51 -3.64 -4.23 11.60
CA GLU A 51 -4.40 -4.18 12.85
C GLU A 51 -5.02 -2.79 13.08
N MET A 52 -4.30 -1.72 12.78
CA MET A 52 -4.74 -0.34 13.06
C MET A 52 -5.64 0.26 11.97
N CYS A 53 -5.54 -0.21 10.74
CA CYS A 53 -6.18 0.42 9.58
C CYS A 53 -7.10 -0.56 8.84
N VAL A 54 -8.21 -0.03 8.32
CA VAL A 54 -9.03 -0.73 7.32
C VAL A 54 -8.44 -0.49 5.94
N THR A 55 -8.28 -1.56 5.15
CA THR A 55 -7.78 -1.46 3.78
C THR A 55 -8.92 -1.15 2.81
N VAL A 56 -8.74 -0.13 1.97
CA VAL A 56 -9.70 0.25 0.91
C VAL A 56 -8.96 0.17 -0.43
N SER A 57 -9.45 -0.67 -1.34
CA SER A 57 -8.90 -0.76 -2.70
C SER A 57 -9.32 0.46 -3.52
N MET A 58 -8.36 1.07 -4.22
CA MET A 58 -8.56 2.28 -5.02
C MET A 58 -8.18 1.99 -6.46
N GLU A 59 -9.15 2.10 -7.36
CA GLU A 59 -8.96 1.95 -8.81
C GLU A 59 -9.26 3.28 -9.50
N GLY A 60 -8.47 3.64 -10.51
CA GLY A 60 -8.67 4.89 -11.24
C GLY A 60 -7.64 5.15 -12.32
N GLN A 61 -7.97 6.04 -13.25
CA GLN A 61 -7.07 6.48 -14.31
C GLN A 61 -5.96 7.38 -13.75
N ASP A 62 -4.75 7.25 -14.29
CA ASP A 62 -3.65 8.16 -13.95
C ASP A 62 -3.83 9.53 -14.61
N LEU A 63 -4.31 10.49 -13.83
CA LEU A 63 -4.54 11.86 -14.29
C LEU A 63 -3.27 12.71 -14.42
N ARG A 64 -2.10 12.22 -13.96
CA ARG A 64 -0.82 12.95 -14.09
C ARG A 64 -0.44 13.13 -15.56
N GLN A 65 -0.79 12.17 -16.41
CA GLN A 65 -0.47 12.20 -17.84
C GLN A 65 -1.31 13.22 -18.61
N LYS A 66 -2.62 13.35 -18.29
CA LYS A 66 -3.52 14.28 -18.99
C LYS A 66 -3.12 15.75 -18.82
N ARG A 67 -2.54 16.13 -17.68
CA ARG A 67 -2.11 17.52 -17.43
C ARG A 67 -0.84 17.93 -18.18
N ARG A 68 0.00 16.98 -18.59
CA ARG A 68 1.20 17.29 -19.40
C ARG A 68 0.84 17.64 -20.85
N ALA A 69 -0.22 17.05 -21.39
CA ALA A 69 -0.67 17.34 -22.76
C ALA A 69 -1.41 18.67 -22.91
N VAL A 70 -1.94 19.24 -21.82
CA VAL A 70 -2.73 20.50 -21.85
C VAL A 70 -1.85 21.74 -21.71
N ASN A 71 -0.58 21.59 -21.34
CA ASN A 71 0.38 22.69 -21.18
C ASN A 71 1.43 22.73 -22.32
N GLN A 72 1.14 22.14 -23.47
CA GLN A 72 1.92 22.32 -24.71
C GLN A 72 1.12 23.15 -25.71
#